data_AF-A0A836TZ89-F1
#
_entry.id   AF-A0A836TZ89-F1
#
_cell.length_a   1.000
_cell.length_b   1.000
_cell.length_c   1.000
_cell.angle_alpha   90.00
_cell.angle_beta   90.00
_cell.angle_gamma   90.00
#
_symmetry.space_group_name_H-M   'P 1'
#
loop_
_entity.id
_entity.type
_entity.pdbx_description
1 polymer ?
#
loop_
_entity_poly.entity_id
_entity_poly.type
_entity_poly.pdbx_seq_one_letter_code
_entity_poly.pdbx_strand_id
1 'polypeptide(L)'
;MNLSHIKNQAGIMQKLTSVLIVEDDESTRERFSRVISGHPQLELLGSAGDYVSACELLLKLNPDILLTDLDLPDGNGVDLIHEIKMRGLETEIMVISVFGDERHVVRAIEAGAGGYLLKDGEADQIANAIFQLMNGGAPISPAIAQHLLKRFRNTKEKPVEESSEHTMEALTKREQEILNFVSQGYTAHEIAEQINISHHTVNTHIRNIYSKLEVNSRAEAVMKGVQRGIIKSEQ
;
A
#
# COMPACT_ATOMS: atom_id res chain seq x y z
N MET A 1 -46.71 39.85 18.55
CA MET A 1 -46.29 39.07 17.37
C MET A 1 -45.06 39.78 16.81
N ASN A 2 -43.86 39.31 17.15
CA ASN A 2 -42.59 40.02 16.89
C ASN A 2 -41.80 39.26 15.81
N LEU A 3 -41.50 39.95 14.71
CA LEU A 3 -40.95 39.41 13.45
C LEU A 3 -39.41 39.23 13.47
N SER A 4 -38.80 39.03 14.63
CA SER A 4 -37.35 39.03 14.81
C SER A 4 -36.71 37.63 14.95
N HIS A 5 -37.41 36.54 14.61
CA HIS A 5 -36.93 35.16 14.88
C HIS A 5 -36.78 34.24 13.65
N ILE A 6 -36.82 34.72 12.40
CA ILE A 6 -36.74 33.84 11.21
C ILE A 6 -35.54 34.16 10.30
N LYS A 7 -34.43 34.67 10.85
CA LYS A 7 -33.18 34.81 10.07
C LYS A 7 -31.95 34.51 10.91
N ASN A 8 -31.82 33.28 11.42
CA ASN A 8 -30.51 32.75 11.78
C ASN A 8 -30.47 31.22 11.84
N GLN A 9 -30.73 30.55 10.72
CA GLN A 9 -30.38 29.13 10.52
C GLN A 9 -29.97 28.90 9.06
N ALA A 10 -29.01 29.67 8.55
CA ALA A 10 -28.14 29.15 7.51
C ALA A 10 -27.02 28.42 8.26
N GLY A 11 -27.27 27.15 8.61
CA GLY A 11 -26.26 26.29 9.20
C GLY A 11 -25.04 26.29 8.28
N ILE A 12 -23.86 26.50 8.84
CA ILE A 12 -22.59 26.29 8.15
C ILE A 12 -22.65 24.84 7.63
N MET A 13 -22.85 24.64 6.33
CA MET A 13 -22.66 23.32 5.71
C MET A 13 -21.20 22.97 5.98
N GLN A 14 -20.96 22.06 6.94
CA GLN A 14 -19.63 21.49 7.11
C GLN A 14 -19.26 20.78 5.80
N LYS A 15 -18.12 21.15 5.22
CA LYS A 15 -17.56 20.42 4.08
C LYS A 15 -17.36 18.97 4.51
N LEU A 16 -17.92 18.02 3.76
CA LEU A 16 -17.68 16.60 3.98
C LEU A 16 -16.22 16.28 3.64
N THR A 17 -15.60 15.38 4.41
CA THR A 17 -14.30 14.84 4.05
C THR A 17 -14.49 13.82 2.94
N SER A 18 -13.94 14.13 1.77
CA SER A 18 -14.05 13.30 0.59
C SER A 18 -13.01 12.18 0.58
N VAL A 19 -13.45 10.95 0.29
CA VAL A 19 -12.66 9.73 0.41
C VAL A 19 -12.69 8.97 -0.91
N LEU A 20 -11.52 8.50 -1.36
CA LEU A 20 -11.37 7.51 -2.41
C LEU A 20 -10.86 6.20 -1.80
N ILE A 21 -11.45 5.07 -2.19
CA ILE A 21 -11.03 3.74 -1.71
C ILE A 21 -10.30 2.99 -2.83
N VAL A 22 -9.18 2.37 -2.51
CA VAL A 22 -8.45 1.48 -3.40
C VAL A 22 -8.16 0.17 -2.66
N GLU A 23 -8.81 -0.90 -3.08
CA GLU A 23 -8.79 -2.20 -2.39
C GLU A 23 -9.21 -3.26 -3.41
N ASP A 24 -8.41 -4.30 -3.60
CA ASP A 24 -8.67 -5.33 -4.62
C ASP A 24 -9.76 -6.32 -4.19
N ASP A 25 -9.81 -6.68 -2.90
CA ASP A 25 -10.87 -7.53 -2.36
C ASP A 25 -12.22 -6.79 -2.36
N GLU A 26 -13.13 -7.26 -3.21
CA GLU A 26 -14.46 -6.69 -3.38
C GLU A 26 -15.25 -6.64 -2.06
N SER A 27 -15.13 -7.70 -1.24
CA SER A 27 -15.87 -7.78 0.03
C SER A 27 -15.42 -6.70 1.02
N THR A 28 -14.10 -6.48 1.10
CA THR A 28 -13.48 -5.43 1.92
C THR A 28 -13.81 -4.05 1.37
N ARG A 29 -13.69 -3.84 0.05
CA ARG A 29 -14.00 -2.58 -0.62
C ARG A 29 -15.45 -2.16 -0.41
N GLU A 30 -16.41 -3.07 -0.55
CA GLU A 30 -17.82 -2.82 -0.26
C GLU A 30 -18.07 -2.47 1.21
N ARG A 31 -17.38 -3.17 2.12
CA ARG A 31 -17.51 -2.91 3.56
C ARG A 31 -17.04 -1.50 3.91
N PHE A 32 -15.84 -1.10 3.47
CA PHE A 32 -15.35 0.25 3.67
C PHE A 32 -16.29 1.27 3.02
N SER A 33 -16.75 1.01 1.78
CA SER A 33 -17.68 1.90 1.08
C SER A 33 -18.97 2.14 1.86
N ARG A 34 -19.53 1.10 2.50
CA ARG A 34 -20.69 1.20 3.39
C ARG A 34 -20.40 2.04 4.64
N VAL A 35 -19.23 1.86 5.25
CA VAL A 35 -18.82 2.64 6.44
C VAL A 35 -18.69 4.12 6.09
N ILE A 36 -17.97 4.44 5.01
CA ILE A 36 -17.78 5.83 4.56
C ILE A 36 -19.12 6.47 4.17
N SER A 37 -19.91 5.80 3.32
CA SER A 37 -21.19 6.34 2.85
C SER A 37 -22.25 6.46 3.95
N GLY A 38 -22.13 5.68 5.02
CA GLY A 38 -23.04 5.73 6.17
C GLY A 38 -22.70 6.83 7.18
N HIS A 39 -21.53 7.47 7.09
CA HIS A 39 -21.09 8.47 8.04
C HIS A 39 -21.51 9.89 7.61
N PRO A 40 -22.18 10.70 8.47
CA PRO A 40 -22.77 11.99 8.08
C PRO A 40 -21.76 13.11 7.72
N GLN A 41 -20.47 12.88 7.97
CA GLN A 41 -19.39 13.84 7.72
C GLN A 41 -18.35 13.36 6.69
N LEU A 42 -18.58 12.18 6.08
CA LEU A 42 -17.70 11.64 5.04
C LEU A 42 -18.46 11.55 3.72
N GLU A 43 -17.73 11.61 2.61
CA GLU A 43 -18.27 11.43 1.27
C GLU A 43 -17.40 10.46 0.49
N LEU A 44 -17.99 9.38 -0.04
CA LEU A 44 -17.28 8.46 -0.92
C LEU A 44 -17.33 8.97 -2.36
N LEU A 45 -16.19 9.41 -2.91
CA LEU A 45 -16.12 9.88 -4.31
C LEU A 45 -16.05 8.73 -5.32
N GLY A 46 -15.54 7.57 -4.89
CA GLY A 46 -15.43 6.38 -5.73
C GLY A 46 -14.62 5.28 -5.07
N SER A 47 -14.51 4.16 -5.76
CA SER A 47 -13.67 3.04 -5.35
C SER A 47 -13.06 2.33 -6.56
N ALA A 48 -11.81 1.87 -6.44
CA ALA A 48 -11.12 1.07 -7.46
C ALA A 48 -10.58 -0.23 -6.84
N GLY A 49 -10.49 -1.27 -7.68
CA GLY A 49 -9.88 -2.56 -7.33
C GLY A 49 -8.44 -2.72 -7.81
N ASP A 50 -7.94 -1.76 -8.58
CA ASP A 50 -6.67 -1.83 -9.30
C ASP A 50 -6.02 -0.44 -9.38
N TYR A 51 -4.70 -0.44 -9.55
CA TYR A 51 -3.82 0.71 -9.60
C TYR A 51 -4.15 1.65 -10.77
N VAL A 52 -4.39 1.10 -11.96
CA VAL A 52 -4.68 1.92 -13.15
C VAL A 52 -5.96 2.73 -12.95
N SER A 53 -7.05 2.08 -12.53
CA SER A 53 -8.32 2.75 -12.23
C SER A 53 -8.17 3.73 -11.08
N ALA A 54 -7.38 3.41 -10.05
CA ALA A 54 -7.10 4.31 -8.94
C ALA A 54 -6.40 5.60 -9.40
N CYS A 55 -5.41 5.50 -10.29
CA CYS A 55 -4.73 6.67 -10.85
C CYS A 55 -5.71 7.58 -11.62
N GLU A 56 -6.59 7.01 -12.45
CA GLU A 56 -7.59 7.79 -13.19
C GLU A 56 -8.55 8.52 -12.25
N LEU A 57 -9.02 7.84 -11.20
CA LEU A 57 -9.92 8.42 -10.20
C LEU A 57 -9.24 9.52 -9.38
N LEU A 58 -8.00 9.31 -8.92
CA LEU A 58 -7.23 10.32 -8.17
C LEU A 58 -7.12 11.63 -8.95
N LEU A 59 -6.80 11.55 -10.24
CA LEU A 59 -6.64 12.74 -11.10
C LEU A 59 -7.94 13.47 -11.35
N LYS A 60 -9.03 12.72 -11.46
CA LYS A 60 -10.35 13.29 -11.75
C LYS A 60 -11.01 13.88 -10.52
N LEU A 61 -10.81 13.27 -9.36
CA LEU A 61 -11.62 13.51 -8.16
C LEU A 61 -10.90 14.32 -7.08
N ASN A 62 -9.56 14.30 -7.04
CA ASN A 62 -8.73 15.00 -6.05
C ASN A 62 -9.29 14.91 -4.61
N PRO A 63 -9.40 13.68 -4.06
CA PRO A 63 -10.03 13.46 -2.76
C PRO A 63 -9.20 14.09 -1.63
N ASP A 64 -9.87 14.41 -0.51
CA ASP A 64 -9.17 14.82 0.71
C ASP A 64 -8.39 13.63 1.30
N ILE A 65 -8.93 12.41 1.20
CA ILE A 65 -8.32 11.16 1.71
C ILE A 65 -8.26 10.08 0.64
N LEU A 66 -7.09 9.46 0.49
CA LEU A 66 -6.92 8.16 -0.14
C LEU A 66 -6.86 7.06 0.93
N LEU A 67 -7.82 6.14 0.91
CA LEU A 67 -7.78 4.90 1.68
C LEU A 67 -7.31 3.77 0.76
N THR A 68 -6.08 3.28 0.91
CA THR A 68 -5.48 2.34 -0.07
C THR A 68 -4.90 1.10 0.60
N ASP A 69 -5.12 -0.06 -0.01
CA ASP A 69 -4.25 -1.21 0.17
C ASP A 69 -2.92 -1.00 -0.57
N LEU A 70 -1.87 -1.70 -0.16
CA LEU A 70 -0.57 -1.68 -0.83
C LEU A 70 -0.43 -2.77 -1.89
N ASP A 71 -1.08 -3.91 -1.72
CA ASP A 71 -0.97 -5.05 -2.61
C ASP A 71 -2.10 -5.03 -3.65
N LEU A 72 -1.90 -4.24 -4.71
CA LEU A 72 -2.88 -4.11 -5.80
C LEU A 72 -2.55 -5.07 -6.95
N PRO A 73 -3.55 -5.47 -7.76
CA PRO A 73 -3.36 -6.54 -8.71
C PRO A 73 -2.39 -6.22 -9.87
N ASP A 74 -2.30 -4.96 -10.24
CA ASP A 74 -1.56 -4.43 -11.39
C ASP A 74 -0.51 -3.39 -10.98
N GLY A 75 -0.29 -3.19 -9.67
CA GLY A 75 0.60 -2.15 -9.16
C GLY A 75 0.87 -2.27 -7.66
N ASN A 76 1.33 -1.18 -7.05
CA ASN A 76 1.51 -1.11 -5.60
C ASN A 76 0.92 0.19 -5.05
N GLY A 77 0.25 0.14 -3.91
CA GLY A 77 -0.29 1.35 -3.26
C GLY A 77 0.80 2.35 -2.88
N VAL A 78 2.06 1.92 -2.67
CA VAL A 78 3.21 2.82 -2.52
C VAL A 78 3.43 3.67 -3.76
N ASP A 79 3.18 3.14 -4.96
CA ASP A 79 3.33 3.90 -6.20
C ASP A 79 2.24 5.00 -6.30
N LEU A 80 1.02 4.73 -5.78
CA LEU A 80 -0.03 5.76 -5.66
C LEU A 80 0.39 6.90 -4.72
N ILE A 81 1.06 6.57 -3.61
CA ILE A 81 1.61 7.57 -2.69
C ILE A 81 2.61 8.48 -3.41
N HIS A 82 3.48 7.91 -4.23
CA HIS A 82 4.45 8.67 -5.02
C HIS A 82 3.77 9.54 -6.08
N GLU A 83 2.78 9.02 -6.80
CA GLU A 83 2.00 9.79 -7.80
C GLU A 83 1.32 11.01 -7.17
N ILE A 84 0.69 10.86 -6.00
CA ILE A 84 0.06 11.96 -5.25
C ILE A 84 1.09 13.05 -4.94
N LYS A 85 2.25 12.65 -4.39
CA LYS A 85 3.32 13.58 -4.03
C LYS A 85 3.94 14.27 -5.23
N MET A 86 4.26 13.53 -6.29
CA MET A 86 4.87 14.08 -7.51
C MET A 86 3.96 15.11 -8.17
N ARG A 87 2.64 14.93 -8.06
CA ARG A 87 1.63 15.83 -8.65
C ARG A 87 1.24 16.97 -7.71
N GLY A 88 1.71 16.97 -6.47
CA GLY A 88 1.42 18.01 -5.49
C GLY A 88 -0.05 18.05 -5.06
N LEU A 89 -0.74 16.90 -5.06
CA LEU A 89 -2.12 16.83 -4.55
C LEU A 89 -2.10 16.97 -3.02
N GLU A 90 -3.09 17.66 -2.46
CA GLU A 90 -3.27 17.82 -1.00
C GLU A 90 -3.98 16.60 -0.36
N THR A 91 -3.96 15.47 -1.04
CA THR A 91 -4.60 14.22 -0.58
C THR A 91 -3.79 13.60 0.55
N GLU A 92 -4.43 13.45 1.70
CA GLU A 92 -3.90 12.69 2.83
C GLU A 92 -4.05 11.19 2.59
N ILE A 93 -3.06 10.40 3.02
CA ILE A 93 -2.99 8.98 2.64
C ILE A 93 -3.07 8.09 3.87
N MET A 94 -4.06 7.21 3.86
CA MET A 94 -4.29 6.21 4.88
C MET A 94 -4.18 4.81 4.28
N VAL A 95 -3.26 4.02 4.80
CA VAL A 95 -3.09 2.64 4.32
C VAL A 95 -3.97 1.69 5.13
N ILE A 96 -4.61 0.75 4.45
CA ILE A 96 -5.35 -0.36 5.06
C ILE A 96 -4.61 -1.67 4.82
N SER A 97 -4.52 -2.53 5.83
CA SER A 97 -3.86 -3.84 5.67
C SER A 97 -4.44 -4.91 6.59
N VAL A 98 -4.17 -6.16 6.25
CA VAL A 98 -4.44 -7.30 7.11
C VAL A 98 -3.47 -7.35 8.30
N PHE A 99 -3.91 -7.94 9.40
CA PHE A 99 -3.06 -8.06 10.58
C PHE A 99 -1.86 -9.00 10.31
N GLY A 100 -0.65 -8.55 10.70
CA GLY A 100 0.57 -9.35 10.58
C GLY A 100 1.47 -8.99 9.39
N ASP A 101 1.11 -7.96 8.60
CA ASP A 101 1.96 -7.52 7.50
C ASP A 101 3.00 -6.45 7.88
N GLU A 102 3.98 -6.92 8.64
CA GLU A 102 5.03 -6.14 9.31
C GLU A 102 5.96 -5.36 8.37
N ARG A 103 6.09 -5.80 7.12
CA ARG A 103 7.01 -5.18 6.14
C ARG A 103 6.34 -4.07 5.34
N HIS A 104 5.03 -4.15 5.18
CA HIS A 104 4.25 -3.17 4.41
C HIS A 104 3.99 -1.88 5.19
N VAL A 105 3.88 -1.95 6.53
CA VAL A 105 3.70 -0.76 7.40
C VAL A 105 4.85 0.24 7.26
N VAL A 106 6.09 -0.22 7.42
CA VAL A 106 7.27 0.68 7.42
C VAL A 106 7.45 1.32 6.05
N ARG A 107 7.32 0.54 4.98
CA ARG A 107 7.43 1.03 3.59
C ARG A 107 6.35 2.07 3.27
N ALA A 108 5.14 1.90 3.77
CA ALA A 108 4.07 2.90 3.62
C ALA A 108 4.42 4.21 4.33
N ILE A 109 4.93 4.14 5.56
CA ILE A 109 5.34 5.33 6.33
C ILE A 109 6.49 6.05 5.62
N GLU A 110 7.51 5.31 5.16
CA GLU A 110 8.64 5.88 4.41
C GLU A 110 8.21 6.51 3.08
N ALA A 111 7.23 5.90 2.40
CA ALA A 111 6.62 6.47 1.21
C ALA A 111 5.81 7.74 1.52
N GLY A 112 5.36 7.91 2.76
CA GLY A 112 4.67 9.09 3.27
C GLY A 112 3.18 8.93 3.53
N ALA A 113 2.73 7.72 3.84
CA ALA A 113 1.40 7.54 4.42
C ALA A 113 1.28 8.30 5.75
N GLY A 114 0.21 9.07 5.90
CA GLY A 114 -0.08 9.82 7.12
C GLY A 114 -0.79 8.98 8.19
N GLY A 115 -1.39 7.86 7.82
CA GLY A 115 -2.09 6.96 8.75
C GLY A 115 -2.10 5.50 8.31
N TYR A 116 -2.41 4.61 9.25
CA TYR A 116 -2.50 3.17 9.00
C TYR A 116 -3.61 2.50 9.82
N LEU A 117 -4.45 1.74 9.14
CA LEU A 117 -5.56 0.98 9.69
C LEU A 117 -5.48 -0.52 9.37
N LEU A 118 -6.11 -1.33 10.22
CA LEU A 118 -6.34 -2.74 9.93
C LEU A 118 -7.67 -2.92 9.20
N LYS A 119 -7.72 -3.81 8.20
CA LYS A 119 -8.93 -4.14 7.43
C LYS A 119 -10.08 -4.62 8.34
N ASP A 120 -9.74 -5.31 9.45
CA ASP A 120 -10.71 -5.86 10.42
C ASP A 120 -11.22 -4.85 11.46
N GLY A 121 -10.76 -3.59 11.44
CA GLY A 121 -11.14 -2.57 12.43
C GLY A 121 -12.62 -2.18 12.35
N GLU A 122 -13.25 -1.84 13.47
CA GLU A 122 -14.68 -1.50 13.51
C GLU A 122 -15.01 -0.21 12.73
N ALA A 123 -16.28 -0.06 12.29
CA ALA A 123 -16.72 1.08 11.49
C ALA A 123 -16.39 2.45 12.12
N ASP A 124 -16.66 2.60 13.42
CA ASP A 124 -16.37 3.83 14.17
C ASP A 124 -14.86 4.10 14.26
N GLN A 125 -14.02 3.05 14.25
CA GLN A 125 -12.57 3.22 14.28
C GLN A 125 -12.05 3.79 12.95
N ILE A 126 -12.64 3.39 11.82
CA ILE A 126 -12.27 3.89 10.49
C ILE A 126 -12.57 5.39 10.38
N ALA A 127 -13.79 5.81 10.71
CA ALA A 127 -14.19 7.22 10.63
C ALA A 127 -13.35 8.10 11.58
N ASN A 128 -13.18 7.65 12.83
CA ASN A 128 -12.35 8.38 13.81
C ASN A 128 -10.90 8.52 13.35
N ALA A 129 -10.32 7.49 12.74
CA ALA A 129 -8.97 7.57 12.20
C ALA A 129 -8.88 8.57 11.05
N ILE A 130 -9.85 8.57 10.12
CA ILE A 130 -9.90 9.57 9.04
C ILE A 130 -9.90 10.99 9.60
N PHE A 131 -10.72 11.28 10.60
CA PHE A 131 -10.73 12.61 11.21
C PHE A 131 -9.44 12.93 11.98
N GLN A 132 -8.82 11.95 12.64
CA GLN A 132 -7.51 12.17 13.27
C GLN A 132 -6.47 12.56 12.23
N LEU A 133 -6.43 11.89 11.08
CA LEU A 133 -5.52 12.21 9.99
C LEU A 133 -5.78 13.62 9.44
N MET A 134 -7.03 13.97 9.15
CA MET A 134 -7.41 15.30 8.66
C MET A 134 -7.06 16.44 9.63
N ASN A 135 -6.93 16.15 10.92
CA ASN A 135 -6.51 17.12 11.94
C ASN A 135 -4.99 17.14 12.16
N GLY A 136 -4.20 16.53 11.28
CA GLY A 136 -2.74 16.47 11.35
C GLY A 136 -2.19 15.41 12.32
N GLY A 137 -3.04 14.50 12.78
CA GLY A 137 -2.63 13.33 13.56
C GLY A 137 -2.12 12.19 12.68
N ALA A 138 -1.47 11.21 13.30
CA ALA A 138 -1.02 9.99 12.62
C ALA A 138 -1.75 8.77 13.23
N PRO A 139 -2.98 8.46 12.78
CA PRO A 139 -3.74 7.35 13.33
C PRO A 139 -3.03 6.03 13.02
N ILE A 140 -2.64 5.32 14.07
CA ILE A 140 -2.01 4.01 13.98
C ILE A 140 -2.73 3.10 14.98
N SER A 141 -3.22 1.95 14.52
CA SER A 141 -3.89 1.01 15.43
C SER A 141 -2.93 0.53 16.52
N PRO A 142 -3.40 0.24 17.75
CA PRO A 142 -2.54 -0.25 18.83
C PRO A 142 -1.75 -1.51 18.46
N ALA A 143 -2.34 -2.37 17.63
CA ALA A 143 -1.71 -3.58 17.12
C ALA A 143 -0.50 -3.26 16.23
N ILE A 144 -0.63 -2.29 15.33
CA ILE A 144 0.43 -1.83 14.44
C ILE A 144 1.51 -1.08 15.23
N ALA A 145 1.10 -0.22 16.17
CA ALA A 145 2.03 0.51 17.02
C ALA A 145 2.89 -0.45 17.87
N GLN A 146 2.29 -1.48 18.47
CA GLN A 146 3.02 -2.52 19.19
C GLN A 146 4.02 -3.25 18.28
N HIS A 147 3.62 -3.54 17.04
CA HIS A 147 4.50 -4.16 16.08
C HIS A 147 5.71 -3.27 15.76
N LEU A 148 5.49 -1.99 15.43
CA LEU A 148 6.57 -1.02 15.19
C LEU A 148 7.52 -0.93 16.38
N LEU A 149 7.00 -0.85 17.61
CA LEU A 149 7.81 -0.82 18.83
C LEU A 149 8.65 -2.09 19.04
N LYS A 150 8.11 -3.28 18.74
CA LYS A 150 8.88 -4.54 18.80
C LYS A 150 10.03 -4.53 17.79
N ARG A 151 9.79 -4.05 16.57
CA ARG A 151 10.83 -3.92 15.55
C ARG A 151 11.95 -2.98 15.99
N PHE A 152 11.61 -1.78 16.49
CA PHE A 152 12.59 -0.82 17.01
C PHE A 152 13.40 -1.33 18.22
N ARG A 153 12.81 -2.22 19.02
CA ARG A 153 13.53 -2.88 20.13
C ARG A 153 14.47 -3.99 19.62
N ASN A 154 14.04 -4.75 18.62
CA ASN A 154 14.84 -5.84 18.04
C ASN A 154 16.01 -5.34 17.16
N THR A 155 15.98 -4.11 16.66
CA THR A 155 17.13 -3.49 15.98
C THR A 155 18.25 -3.06 16.93
N LYS A 156 18.04 -3.03 18.26
CA LYS A 156 19.08 -2.67 19.24
C LYS A 156 19.91 -3.84 19.79
N GLU A 157 19.53 -5.11 19.54
CA GLU A 157 20.19 -6.27 20.17
C GLU A 157 20.53 -7.43 19.21
N LYS A 158 20.59 -7.16 17.91
CA LYS A 158 21.29 -8.06 16.98
C LYS A 158 22.25 -7.21 16.16
N PRO A 159 23.44 -7.71 15.78
CA PRO A 159 24.08 -7.24 14.56
C PRO A 159 23.04 -7.44 13.47
N VAL A 160 22.37 -6.35 13.12
CA VAL A 160 21.50 -6.27 11.97
C VAL A 160 22.47 -6.43 10.81
N GLU A 161 22.29 -7.47 10.00
CA GLU A 161 22.80 -7.41 8.63
C GLU A 161 22.10 -6.21 7.99
N GLU A 162 22.84 -5.11 7.94
CA GLU A 162 22.47 -3.80 7.44
C GLU A 162 22.07 -3.92 5.98
N SER A 163 20.77 -3.94 5.69
CA SER A 163 20.26 -3.66 4.34
C SER A 163 20.01 -2.15 4.21
N SER A 164 21.10 -1.39 4.23
CA SER A 164 21.15 -0.01 3.73
C SER A 164 22.60 0.42 3.58
N GLU A 165 23.27 -0.01 2.51
CA GLU A 165 24.36 0.74 1.89
C GLU A 165 24.67 0.10 0.54
N HIS A 166 24.94 0.93 -0.48
CA HIS A 166 25.22 0.56 -1.87
C HIS A 166 26.37 -0.46 -2.01
N THR A 167 26.06 -1.70 -1.73
CA THR A 167 26.87 -2.89 -1.95
C THR A 167 25.98 -3.84 -2.71
N MET A 168 26.51 -4.54 -3.72
CA MET A 168 25.74 -5.48 -4.55
C MET A 168 25.10 -6.57 -3.67
N GLU A 169 23.88 -6.34 -3.19
CA GLU A 169 23.19 -7.27 -2.29
C GLU A 169 22.90 -8.58 -3.04
N ALA A 170 23.30 -9.69 -2.43
CA ALA A 170 23.04 -11.00 -2.97
C ALA A 170 21.52 -11.29 -2.96
N LEU A 171 21.03 -12.00 -3.97
CA LEU A 171 19.65 -12.46 -4.00
C LEU A 171 19.38 -13.41 -2.83
N THR A 172 18.25 -13.23 -2.15
CA THR A 172 17.76 -14.14 -1.12
C THR A 172 17.39 -15.50 -1.71
N LYS A 173 17.31 -16.56 -0.90
CA LYS A 173 16.93 -17.92 -1.39
C LYS A 173 15.62 -17.92 -2.19
N ARG A 174 14.63 -17.15 -1.75
CA ARG A 174 13.34 -17.04 -2.43
C ARG A 174 13.45 -16.32 -3.76
N GLU A 175 14.27 -15.28 -3.83
CA GLU A 175 14.55 -14.56 -5.08
C GLU A 175 15.35 -15.43 -6.07
N GLN A 176 16.29 -16.25 -5.59
CA GLN A 176 17.02 -17.21 -6.41
C GLN A 176 16.09 -18.29 -6.99
N GLU A 177 15.18 -18.82 -6.16
CA GLU A 177 14.16 -19.78 -6.58
C GLU A 177 13.23 -19.19 -7.66
N ILE A 178 12.74 -17.96 -7.45
CA ILE A 178 11.91 -17.25 -8.44
C ILE A 178 12.70 -16.96 -9.72
N LEU A 179 13.95 -16.53 -9.62
CA LEU A 179 14.81 -16.29 -10.79
C LEU A 179 15.06 -17.59 -11.59
N ASN A 180 15.13 -18.75 -10.95
CA ASN A 180 15.21 -20.04 -11.63
C ASN A 180 13.94 -20.35 -12.42
N PHE A 181 12.74 -20.14 -11.86
CA PHE A 181 11.51 -20.30 -12.64
C PHE A 181 11.42 -19.30 -13.81
N VAL A 182 11.86 -18.06 -13.60
CA VAL A 182 11.97 -17.06 -14.67
C VAL A 182 12.93 -17.54 -15.78
N SER A 183 14.04 -18.19 -15.44
CA SER A 183 14.96 -18.76 -16.43
C SER A 183 14.33 -19.88 -17.27
N GLN A 184 13.36 -20.60 -16.71
CA GLN A 184 12.66 -21.71 -17.36
C GLN A 184 11.44 -21.28 -18.21
N GLY A 185 11.16 -19.97 -18.29
CA GLY A 185 10.06 -19.46 -19.11
C GLY A 185 8.74 -19.26 -18.36
N TYR A 186 8.66 -19.56 -17.07
CA TYR A 186 7.43 -19.40 -16.30
C TYR A 186 7.00 -17.93 -16.21
N THR A 187 5.70 -17.71 -16.28
CA THR A 187 5.00 -16.45 -15.99
C THR A 187 4.82 -16.28 -14.48
N ALA A 188 4.55 -15.06 -14.02
CA ALA A 188 4.34 -14.80 -12.59
C ALA A 188 3.17 -15.62 -12.01
N HIS A 189 2.15 -15.91 -12.81
CA HIS A 189 1.01 -16.74 -12.43
C HIS A 189 1.40 -18.20 -12.24
N GLU A 190 2.15 -18.78 -13.19
CA GLU A 190 2.58 -20.17 -13.06
C GLU A 190 3.56 -20.32 -11.89
N ILE A 191 4.45 -19.34 -11.66
CA ILE A 191 5.35 -19.33 -10.50
C ILE A 191 4.53 -19.31 -9.20
N ALA A 192 3.52 -18.44 -9.13
CA ALA A 192 2.65 -18.30 -7.96
C ALA A 192 1.98 -19.64 -7.58
N GLU A 193 1.50 -20.38 -8.57
CA GLU A 193 0.95 -21.72 -8.39
C GLU A 193 2.01 -22.72 -7.89
N GLN A 194 3.22 -22.71 -8.46
CA GLN A 194 4.28 -23.64 -8.08
C GLN A 194 4.74 -23.47 -6.62
N ILE A 195 4.75 -22.23 -6.13
CA ILE A 195 5.32 -21.92 -4.81
C ILE A 195 4.30 -21.42 -3.79
N ASN A 196 3.01 -21.56 -4.12
CA ASN A 196 1.83 -21.28 -3.30
C ASN A 196 1.84 -19.88 -2.65
N ILE A 197 2.06 -18.85 -3.45
CA ILE A 197 1.92 -17.43 -3.06
C ILE A 197 1.12 -16.68 -4.13
N SER A 198 0.73 -15.43 -3.87
CA SER A 198 0.07 -14.60 -4.89
C SER A 198 1.04 -14.22 -6.02
N HIS A 199 0.54 -14.14 -7.25
CA HIS A 199 1.34 -13.67 -8.39
C HIS A 199 1.79 -12.20 -8.24
N HIS A 200 1.09 -11.40 -7.43
CA HIS A 200 1.54 -10.04 -7.05
C HIS A 200 2.79 -10.09 -6.17
N THR A 201 2.83 -11.04 -5.23
CA THR A 201 4.03 -11.31 -4.41
C THR A 201 5.19 -11.75 -5.31
N VAL A 202 4.93 -12.61 -6.32
CA VAL A 202 5.95 -13.00 -7.32
C VAL A 202 6.45 -11.79 -8.11
N ASN A 203 5.55 -10.93 -8.61
CA ASN A 203 5.92 -9.72 -9.35
C ASN A 203 6.78 -8.76 -8.52
N THR A 204 6.46 -8.62 -7.23
CA THR A 204 7.26 -7.84 -6.29
C THR A 204 8.68 -8.42 -6.13
N HIS A 205 8.79 -9.75 -6.00
CA HIS A 205 10.10 -10.41 -5.99
C HIS A 205 10.88 -10.22 -7.30
N ILE A 206 10.22 -10.31 -8.46
CA ILE A 206 10.86 -10.07 -9.77
C ILE A 206 11.42 -8.65 -9.86
N ARG A 207 10.66 -7.63 -9.41
CA ARG A 207 11.13 -6.24 -9.37
C ARG A 207 12.38 -6.09 -8.48
N ASN A 208 12.38 -6.70 -7.31
CA ASN A 208 13.51 -6.66 -6.39
C ASN A 208 14.74 -7.39 -6.96
N ILE A 209 14.53 -8.52 -7.64
CA ILE A 209 15.61 -9.23 -8.36
C ILE A 209 16.24 -8.31 -9.41
N TYR A 210 15.43 -7.62 -10.21
CA TYR A 210 15.93 -6.76 -11.28
C TYR A 210 16.74 -5.57 -10.72
N SER A 211 16.24 -4.97 -9.64
CA SER A 211 16.96 -3.93 -8.92
C SER A 211 18.30 -4.42 -8.37
N LYS A 212 18.34 -5.56 -7.67
CA LYS A 212 19.57 -6.16 -7.10
C LYS A 212 20.56 -6.64 -8.14
N LEU A 213 20.07 -7.08 -9.29
CA LEU A 213 20.90 -7.46 -10.42
C LEU A 213 21.30 -6.26 -11.28
N GLU A 214 20.74 -5.06 -11.07
CA GLU A 214 20.91 -3.87 -11.92
C GLU A 214 20.61 -4.17 -13.40
N VAL A 215 19.39 -4.65 -13.66
CA VAL A 215 18.92 -5.02 -15.00
C VAL A 215 17.52 -4.50 -15.23
N ASN A 216 17.17 -4.32 -16.50
CA ASN A 216 15.86 -3.77 -16.88
C ASN A 216 15.02 -4.77 -17.68
N SER A 217 15.56 -5.95 -17.99
CA SER A 217 14.85 -6.95 -18.77
C SER A 217 15.00 -8.37 -18.21
N ARG A 218 14.01 -9.21 -18.53
CA ARG A 218 14.03 -10.65 -18.21
C ARG A 218 15.28 -11.34 -18.76
N ALA A 219 15.64 -11.03 -20.00
CA ALA A 219 16.80 -11.61 -20.66
C ALA A 219 18.11 -11.24 -19.93
N GLU A 220 18.26 -9.98 -19.53
CA GLU A 220 19.41 -9.51 -18.75
C GLU A 220 19.47 -10.16 -17.36
N ALA A 221 18.31 -10.31 -16.68
CA ALA A 221 18.22 -10.94 -15.37
C ALA A 221 18.68 -12.41 -15.42
N VAL A 222 18.22 -13.16 -16.43
CA VAL A 222 18.63 -14.55 -16.65
C VAL A 222 20.13 -14.62 -16.97
N MET A 223 20.63 -13.78 -17.87
CA MET A 223 22.05 -13.73 -18.23
C MET A 223 22.94 -13.45 -17.01
N LYS A 224 22.61 -12.45 -16.19
CA LYS A 224 23.35 -12.14 -14.96
C LYS A 224 23.22 -13.25 -13.91
N GLY A 225 22.07 -13.90 -13.80
CA GLY A 225 21.87 -15.04 -12.90
C GLY A 225 22.74 -16.24 -13.26
N VAL A 226 22.95 -16.51 -14.57
CA VAL A 226 23.89 -17.53 -15.06
C VAL A 226 25.34 -17.10 -14.78
N GLN A 227 25.71 -15.86 -15.10
CA GLN A 227 27.07 -15.35 -14.88
C GLN A 227 27.50 -15.40 -13.41
N ARG A 228 26.56 -15.17 -12.49
CA ARG A 228 26.78 -15.21 -11.03
C ARG A 228 26.63 -16.62 -10.44
N GLY A 229 26.35 -17.65 -11.25
CA GLY A 229 26.19 -19.04 -10.80
C GLY A 229 24.93 -19.29 -9.94
N ILE A 230 23.97 -18.37 -9.99
CA ILE A 230 22.70 -18.45 -9.26
C ILE A 230 21.74 -19.38 -9.99
N ILE A 231 21.67 -19.23 -11.32
CA ILE A 231 20.97 -20.17 -12.20
C ILE A 231 21.98 -21.24 -12.59
N LYS A 232 21.68 -22.49 -12.27
CA LYS A 232 22.47 -23.62 -12.75
C LYS A 232 22.10 -23.87 -14.21
N SER A 233 23.04 -23.66 -15.12
CA SER A 233 22.88 -24.16 -16.49
C SER A 233 22.95 -25.68 -16.42
N GLU A 234 21.84 -26.37 -16.67
CA GLU A 234 21.93 -27.76 -17.10
C GLU A 234 22.59 -27.77 -18.48
N GLN A 235 23.72 -28.46 -18.59
CA GLN A 235 24.25 -28.93 -19.86
C GLN A 235 23.58 -30.25 -20.21
#